data_AF-A0A0C1H5U5-F1
#
_entry.id   AF-A0A0C1H5U5-F1
#
_cell.length_a   1.000
_cell.length_b   1.000
_cell.length_c   1.000
_cell.angle_alpha   90.00
_cell.angle_beta   90.00
_cell.angle_gamma   90.00
#
_symmetry.space_group_name_H-M   'P 1'
#
loop_
_entity.id
_entity.type
_entity.pdbx_description
1 polymer ?
#
loop_
_entity_poly.entity_id
_entity_poly.type
_entity_poly.pdbx_seq_one_letter_code
_entity_poly.pdbx_strand_id
1 'polypeptide(L)'
;MTEKVSRNDPCPCGSGKKYKNCCWGKKYTKKKLTAKWLNQPAMPNLMERTFGDSIAKTFKQQPPLLHVEKEVSSVEAPSLEKTE
;
A
#
# COMPACT_ATOMS: atom_id res chain seq x y z
N MET A 1 -24.72 -25.40 3.32
CA MET A 1 -24.60 -25.56 4.79
C MET A 1 -24.12 -24.23 5.38
N THR A 2 -24.99 -23.32 5.80
CA THR A 2 -24.56 -22.15 6.58
C THR A 2 -24.71 -22.51 8.06
N GLU A 3 -23.65 -23.05 8.65
CA GLU A 3 -23.61 -23.40 10.06
C GLU A 3 -23.78 -22.13 10.89
N LYS A 4 -24.80 -22.11 11.76
CA LYS A 4 -25.04 -21.01 12.68
C LYS A 4 -23.99 -21.09 13.79
N VAL A 5 -23.05 -20.15 13.81
CA VAL A 5 -22.02 -20.04 14.85
C VAL A 5 -22.68 -20.02 16.24
N SER A 6 -22.27 -20.93 17.14
CA SER A 6 -22.80 -20.97 18.50
C SER A 6 -22.30 -19.78 19.31
N ARG A 7 -23.06 -19.37 20.32
CA ARG A 7 -22.73 -18.25 21.22
C ARG A 7 -21.37 -18.41 21.92
N ASN A 8 -20.96 -19.64 22.21
CA ASN A 8 -19.73 -19.91 22.94
C ASN A 8 -18.51 -20.17 22.03
N ASP A 9 -18.72 -20.34 20.72
CA ASP A 9 -17.65 -20.61 19.77
C ASP A 9 -16.69 -19.42 19.62
N PRO A 10 -15.45 -19.65 19.16
CA PRO A 10 -14.56 -18.56 18.78
C PRO A 10 -15.24 -17.67 17.72
N CYS A 11 -15.12 -16.36 17.90
CA CYS A 11 -15.78 -15.41 17.01
C CYS A 11 -15.12 -15.41 15.62
N PRO A 12 -15.88 -15.52 14.52
CA PRO A 12 -15.35 -15.62 13.16
C PRO A 12 -14.68 -14.33 12.65
N CYS A 13 -14.65 -13.25 13.45
CA CYS A 13 -13.95 -12.01 13.10
C CYS A 13 -12.45 -12.02 13.44
N GLY A 14 -11.92 -13.13 13.97
CA GLY A 14 -10.49 -13.27 14.28
C GLY A 14 -10.05 -12.61 15.59
N SER A 15 -10.99 -12.19 16.45
CA SER A 15 -10.67 -11.50 17.70
C SER A 15 -10.16 -12.41 18.84
N GLY A 16 -10.26 -13.74 18.68
CA GLY A 16 -9.94 -14.73 19.71
C GLY A 16 -10.95 -14.79 20.88
N LYS A 17 -12.02 -13.98 20.85
CA LYS A 17 -13.06 -13.94 21.90
C LYS A 17 -14.23 -14.87 21.55
N LYS A 18 -14.98 -15.34 22.55
CA LYS A 18 -16.25 -16.07 22.33
C LYS A 18 -17.24 -15.20 21.55
N TYR A 19 -18.04 -15.79 20.65
CA TYR A 19 -18.97 -15.06 19.77
C TYR A 19 -19.94 -14.15 20.55
N LYS A 20 -20.49 -14.64 21.68
CA LYS A 20 -21.35 -13.90 22.60
C LYS A 20 -20.71 -12.63 23.20
N ASN A 21 -19.39 -12.64 23.37
CA ASN A 21 -18.62 -11.52 23.94
C ASN A 21 -18.01 -10.64 22.84
N CYS A 22 -18.23 -10.96 21.57
CA CYS A 22 -17.57 -10.28 20.47
C CYS A 22 -18.54 -9.66 19.46
N CYS A 23 -19.17 -10.46 18.60
CA CYS A 23 -20.03 -9.97 17.52
C CYS A 23 -21.52 -10.24 17.77
N TRP A 24 -21.86 -11.08 18.76
CA TRP A 24 -23.25 -11.33 19.13
C TRP A 24 -23.94 -10.02 19.55
N GLY A 25 -25.04 -9.68 18.89
CA GLY A 25 -25.80 -8.45 19.15
C GLY A 25 -25.16 -7.16 18.64
N LYS A 26 -23.94 -7.20 18.08
CA LYS A 26 -23.36 -6.03 17.41
C LYS A 26 -23.92 -5.93 16.00
N LYS A 27 -24.72 -4.90 15.74
CA LYS A 27 -25.10 -4.54 14.38
C LYS A 27 -23.83 -4.04 13.69
N TYR A 28 -23.44 -4.68 12.58
CA TYR A 28 -22.36 -4.16 11.75
C TYR A 28 -22.84 -2.86 11.12
N THR A 29 -22.53 -1.74 11.76
CA THR A 29 -22.69 -0.43 11.13
C THR A 29 -21.53 -0.28 10.16
N LYS A 30 -21.83 -0.18 8.87
CA LYS A 30 -20.83 0.22 7.88
C LYS A 30 -20.33 1.59 8.30
N LYS A 31 -19.12 1.65 8.87
CA LYS A 31 -18.48 2.94 9.14
C LYS A 31 -18.37 3.64 7.79
N LYS A 32 -18.97 4.83 7.68
CA LYS A 32 -18.79 5.66 6.48
C LYS A 32 -17.30 5.98 6.41
N LEU A 33 -16.63 5.45 5.38
CA LEU A 33 -15.27 5.84 5.05
C LEU A 33 -15.34 7.33 4.71
N THR A 34 -14.89 8.18 5.64
CA THR A 34 -14.83 9.61 5.39
C THR A 34 -13.55 9.91 4.63
N ALA A 35 -13.62 10.80 3.63
CA ALA A 35 -12.46 11.22 2.85
C ALA A 35 -11.29 11.74 3.71
N LYS A 36 -11.58 12.15 4.96
CA LYS A 36 -10.58 12.50 5.97
C LYS A 36 -9.52 11.40 6.21
N TRP A 37 -9.88 10.12 6.08
CA TRP A 37 -8.93 9.00 6.22
C TRP A 37 -8.14 8.71 4.94
N LEU A 38 -8.70 9.05 3.77
CA LEU A 38 -7.98 8.91 2.50
C LEU A 38 -6.97 10.03 2.29
N ASN A 39 -7.27 11.23 2.81
CA ASN A 39 -6.40 12.40 2.71
C ASN A 39 -5.45 12.55 3.90
N GLN A 40 -5.27 11.51 4.72
CA GLN A 40 -4.22 11.53 5.73
C GLN A 40 -2.86 11.48 5.03
N PRO A 41 -1.90 12.34 5.44
CA PRO A 41 -0.54 12.23 4.91
C PRO A 41 -0.05 10.81 5.21
N ALA A 42 0.46 10.14 4.19
CA ALA A 42 1.01 8.81 4.33
C ALA A 42 2.04 8.85 5.47
N MET A 43 1.84 8.00 6.49
CA MET A 43 2.81 7.89 7.56
C MET A 43 4.15 7.47 6.93
N PRO A 44 5.24 8.19 7.22
CA PRO A 44 6.53 7.86 6.63
C PRO A 44 6.91 6.44 7.01
N ASN A 45 7.38 5.67 6.03
CA ASN A 45 7.83 4.31 6.23
C ASN A 45 9.04 4.28 7.17
N LEU A 46 9.38 3.10 7.69
CA LEU A 46 10.49 2.96 8.65
C LEU A 46 11.79 3.57 8.09
N MET A 47 12.10 3.31 6.81
CA MET A 47 13.28 3.83 6.11
C MET A 47 13.31 5.36 6.08
N GLU A 48 12.16 5.99 5.82
CA GLU A 48 12.04 7.45 5.77
C GLU A 48 12.15 8.07 7.18
N ARG A 49 11.69 7.36 8.22
CA ARG A 49 11.82 7.80 9.62
C ARG A 49 13.24 7.64 10.15
N THR A 50 13.97 6.61 9.74
CA THR A 50 15.33 6.35 10.25
C THR A 50 16.39 7.08 9.43
N PHE A 51 16.19 7.22 8.12
CA PHE A 51 17.23 7.74 7.21
C PHE A 51 16.79 8.96 6.38
N GLY A 52 15.55 9.43 6.49
CA GLY A 52 15.03 10.53 5.66
C GLY A 52 15.90 11.80 5.70
N ASP A 53 16.36 12.20 6.89
CA ASP A 53 17.22 13.39 7.04
C ASP A 53 18.62 13.20 6.45
N SER A 54 19.18 11.99 6.55
CA SER A 54 20.48 11.66 5.96
C SER A 54 20.37 11.64 4.44
N ILE A 55 19.33 11.00 3.89
CA ILE A 55 19.07 10.94 2.44
C ILE A 55 18.83 12.34 1.87
N ALA A 56 18.00 13.17 2.53
CA ALA A 56 17.71 14.53 2.09
C ALA A 56 18.95 15.44 2.12
N LYS A 57 19.83 15.25 3.11
CA LYS A 57 21.10 16.00 3.20
C LYS A 57 22.09 15.58 2.12
N THR A 58 22.13 14.28 1.78
CA THR A 58 22.95 13.78 0.67
C THR A 58 22.45 14.26 -0.70
N PHE A 59 21.14 14.33 -0.94
CA PHE A 59 20.59 14.81 -2.22
C PHE A 59 20.81 16.32 -2.46
N LYS A 60 20.92 17.14 -1.41
CA LYS A 60 21.28 18.56 -1.52
C LYS A 60 22.76 18.78 -1.81
N GLN A 61 23.60 17.76 -1.64
CA GLN A 61 25.04 17.79 -1.91
C GLN A 61 25.34 16.95 -3.15
N GLN A 62 24.96 17.51 -4.30
CA GLN A 62 25.19 17.03 -5.67
C GLN A 62 24.46 15.75 -6.10
N PRO A 63 23.87 15.75 -7.33
CA PRO A 63 23.49 14.50 -7.98
C PRO A 63 24.76 13.62 -8.15
N PRO A 64 24.66 12.28 -8.04
CA PRO A 64 25.79 11.44 -8.41
C PRO A 64 26.09 11.69 -9.88
N LEU A 65 27.26 12.28 -10.16
CA LEU A 65 27.79 12.36 -11.50
C LEU A 65 28.14 10.94 -11.95
N LEU A 66 27.19 10.27 -12.58
CA LEU A 66 27.49 9.32 -13.63
C LEU A 66 27.16 9.99 -14.96
N HIS A 67 28.09 10.85 -15.40
CA HIS A 67 28.26 11.07 -16.82
C HIS A 67 28.79 9.75 -17.40
N VAL A 68 27.89 8.84 -17.74
CA VAL A 68 28.16 7.87 -18.81
C VAL A 68 27.68 8.54 -20.08
N GLU A 69 28.48 9.49 -20.56
CA GLU A 69 28.44 9.87 -21.96
C GLU A 69 29.11 8.72 -22.72
N LYS A 70 28.29 7.80 -23.21
CA LYS A 70 28.58 7.08 -24.45
C LYS A 70 27.34 7.16 -25.33
N GLU A 71 27.46 8.07 -26.29
CA GLU A 71 26.97 8.01 -27.67
C GLU A 71 25.58 7.40 -27.87
N VAL A 72 24.57 8.24 -28.09
CA VAL A 72 24.18 8.68 -29.44
C VAL A 72 23.72 7.49 -30.30
N SER A 73 22.40 7.44 -30.37
CA SER A 73 21.59 7.25 -31.57
C SER A 73 21.70 5.96 -32.40
N SER A 74 20.54 5.65 -32.97
CA SER A 74 20.36 4.79 -34.14
C SER A 74 20.26 3.30 -33.87
N VAL A 75 19.07 2.88 -33.45
CA VAL A 75 18.34 1.85 -34.22
C VAL A 75 16.86 2.20 -34.23
N GLU A 76 16.41 2.65 -35.39
CA GLU A 76 15.01 2.77 -35.78
C GLU A 76 14.28 1.45 -35.50
N ALA A 77 13.16 1.51 -34.78
CA ALA A 77 12.21 0.40 -34.75
C ALA A 77 11.40 0.44 -36.05
N PRO A 78 11.47 -0.57 -36.94
CA PRO A 78 10.56 -0.62 -38.07
C PRO A 78 9.14 -0.92 -37.56
N SER A 79 8.25 0.02 -37.81
CA SER A 79 6.81 -0.09 -37.61
C SER A 79 6.26 -1.38 -38.21
N LEU A 80 5.66 -2.22 -37.36
CA LEU A 80 4.75 -3.28 -37.77
C LEU A 80 3.43 -2.63 -38.20
N GLU A 81 3.28 -2.35 -39.49
CA GLU A 81 1.96 -2.22 -40.11
C GLU A 81 1.76 -3.31 -41.17
N LYS A 82 0.64 -4.00 -40.98
CA LYS A 82 0.09 -5.08 -41.80
C LYS A 82 -0.51 -4.47 -43.07
N THR A 83 -0.42 -5.15 -44.21
CA THR A 83 -1.55 -5.41 -45.13
C THR A 83 -1.10 -6.17 -46.38
N GLU A 84 -1.83 -7.25 -46.64
CA GLU A 84 -2.09 -7.98 -47.91
C GLU A 84 -0.98 -8.82 -48.55
#